data_AF-A0AAV9QM55-F1
#
_entry.id   AF-A0AAV9QM55-F1
#
_cell.length_a   1.000
_cell.length_b   1.000
_cell.length_c   1.000
_cell.angle_alpha   90.00
_cell.angle_beta   90.00
_cell.angle_gamma   90.00
#
_symmetry.space_group_name_H-M   'P 1'
#
loop_
_entity.id
_entity.type
_entity.pdbx_description
1 polymer ?
#
loop_
_entity_poly.entity_id
_entity_poly.type
_entity_poly.pdbx_seq_one_letter_code
_entity_poly.pdbx_strand_id
1 'polypeptide(L)'
;MPLNGSYTPGLFTALDEDCHTSIKKPIANAYSMSTIIDFEPLVDSTTSLFMSKLDDFATSGDSFDFGVWLQMYAFDVIGEILFSQRLGFLDSGTDVQGIMGDIRTKISYAACVGQVPFIDKVLTKNSLFLKIVPTHPIVTFTLDRMKERAAMKDHGAGRKRDFLTRCLEAQGKYPDIVTDRMIVLYNGDNVAAGSDTTGIALRAIFYYLLKTPSCMEKVVEELDQADKEGQLSDFVTWRESNKLPYLQACIKEALRKFSH
;
A
#
# COMPACT_ATOMS: atom_id res chain seq x y z
N MET A 1 -14.64 2.62 -5.95
CA MET A 1 -14.37 3.89 -6.70
C MET A 1 -15.33 4.01 -7.88
N PRO A 2 -15.82 5.21 -8.24
CA PRO A 2 -16.59 5.39 -9.46
C PRO A 2 -15.74 5.08 -10.69
N LEU A 3 -16.32 4.31 -11.62
CA LEU A 3 -15.77 4.06 -12.95
C LEU A 3 -16.95 4.14 -13.92
N ASN A 4 -16.87 5.02 -14.91
CA ASN A 4 -17.93 5.27 -15.90
C ASN A 4 -19.33 5.54 -15.28
N GLY A 5 -19.40 6.31 -14.20
CA GLY A 5 -20.67 6.78 -13.62
C GLY A 5 -21.53 5.73 -12.90
N SER A 6 -20.98 4.55 -12.62
CA SER A 6 -21.64 3.49 -11.84
C SER A 6 -20.84 3.15 -10.58
N TYR A 7 -21.53 2.68 -9.53
CA TYR A 7 -20.92 2.22 -8.28
C TYR A 7 -20.87 0.69 -8.25
N THR A 8 -19.73 0.13 -7.89
CA THR A 8 -19.55 -1.31 -7.65
C THR A 8 -18.84 -1.47 -6.31
N PRO A 9 -19.40 -2.27 -5.38
CA PRO A 9 -18.76 -2.54 -4.11
C PRO A 9 -17.40 -3.23 -4.31
N GLY A 10 -16.38 -2.70 -3.64
CA GLY A 10 -15.04 -3.30 -3.55
C GLY A 10 -14.92 -4.22 -2.33
N LEU A 11 -13.71 -4.74 -2.11
CA LEU A 11 -13.43 -5.66 -1.00
C LEU A 11 -13.65 -4.98 0.37
N PHE A 12 -13.35 -3.69 0.48
CA PHE A 12 -13.55 -2.92 1.73
C PHE A 12 -14.97 -2.39 1.92
N THR A 13 -15.79 -2.35 0.86
CA THR A 13 -17.07 -1.61 0.87
C THR A 13 -18.29 -2.49 0.67
N ALA A 14 -18.11 -3.77 0.33
CA ALA A 14 -19.20 -4.73 0.28
C ALA A 14 -19.79 -4.96 1.69
N LEU A 15 -21.09 -4.71 1.83
CA LEU A 15 -21.84 -4.91 3.08
C LEU A 15 -22.54 -6.27 3.15
N ASP A 16 -22.79 -6.88 1.99
CA ASP A 16 -23.42 -8.19 1.87
C ASP A 16 -22.35 -9.29 2.00
N GLU A 17 -22.55 -10.23 2.94
CA GLU A 17 -21.58 -11.27 3.27
C GLU A 17 -21.34 -12.24 2.10
N ASP A 18 -22.40 -12.62 1.38
CA ASP A 18 -22.31 -13.53 0.25
C ASP A 18 -21.54 -12.88 -0.91
N CYS A 19 -21.88 -11.62 -1.25
CA CYS A 19 -21.15 -10.83 -2.22
C CYS A 19 -19.68 -10.68 -1.82
N HIS A 20 -19.39 -10.24 -0.59
CA HIS A 20 -18.02 -10.06 -0.10
C HIS A 20 -17.22 -11.38 -0.16
N THR A 21 -17.83 -12.50 0.24
CA THR A 21 -17.19 -13.82 0.16
C THR A 21 -16.90 -14.23 -1.28
N SER A 22 -17.85 -13.97 -2.20
CA SER A 22 -17.70 -14.31 -3.61
C SER A 22 -16.55 -13.57 -4.29
N ILE A 23 -16.36 -12.28 -3.99
CA ILE A 23 -15.29 -11.46 -4.55
C ILE A 23 -13.95 -11.68 -3.84
N LYS A 24 -13.96 -11.99 -2.54
CA LYS A 24 -12.72 -12.25 -1.78
C LYS A 24 -12.08 -13.58 -2.18
N LYS A 25 -12.89 -14.63 -2.37
CA LYS A 25 -12.41 -16.01 -2.55
C LYS A 25 -11.40 -16.17 -3.70
N PRO A 26 -11.59 -15.60 -4.91
CA PRO A 26 -10.64 -15.71 -6.02
C PRO A 26 -9.23 -15.18 -5.72
N ILE A 27 -9.12 -14.14 -4.88
CA ILE A 27 -7.86 -13.44 -4.60
C ILE A 27 -7.31 -13.70 -3.20
N ALA A 28 -8.01 -14.48 -2.36
CA ALA A 28 -7.63 -14.70 -0.97
C ALA A 28 -6.20 -15.26 -0.80
N ASN A 29 -5.74 -16.11 -1.72
CA ASN A 29 -4.39 -16.65 -1.69
C ASN A 29 -3.30 -15.57 -1.89
N ALA A 30 -3.62 -14.48 -2.60
CA ALA A 30 -2.68 -13.38 -2.82
C ALA A 30 -2.33 -12.62 -1.53
N TYR A 31 -3.11 -12.80 -0.46
CA TYR A 31 -2.86 -12.24 0.87
C TYR A 31 -2.24 -13.26 1.86
N SER A 32 -1.89 -14.46 1.39
CA SER A 32 -1.26 -15.48 2.24
C SER A 32 0.17 -15.07 2.63
N MET A 33 0.63 -15.48 3.81
CA MET A 33 2.00 -15.21 4.26
C MET A 33 3.07 -15.71 3.29
N SER A 34 2.86 -16.85 2.63
CA SER A 34 3.79 -17.34 1.61
C SER A 34 3.89 -16.38 0.41
N THR A 35 2.76 -15.79 0.00
CA THR A 35 2.75 -14.81 -1.10
C THR A 35 3.37 -13.47 -0.67
N ILE A 36 3.14 -13.03 0.56
CA ILE A 36 3.75 -11.80 1.09
C ILE A 36 5.28 -11.92 1.08
N ILE A 37 5.82 -13.09 1.44
CA ILE A 37 7.26 -13.37 1.37
C ILE A 37 7.75 -13.30 -0.10
N ASP A 38 6.98 -13.81 -1.06
CA ASP A 38 7.33 -13.69 -2.49
C ASP A 38 7.42 -12.22 -2.97
N PHE A 39 6.79 -11.28 -2.26
CA PHE A 39 6.81 -9.86 -2.58
C PHE A 39 8.00 -9.09 -2.01
N GLU A 40 8.75 -9.64 -1.05
CA GLU A 40 9.89 -8.94 -0.42
C GLU A 40 10.86 -8.36 -1.46
N PRO A 41 11.30 -9.12 -2.49
CA PRO A 41 12.26 -8.60 -3.47
C PRO A 41 11.68 -7.53 -4.40
N LEU A 42 10.37 -7.26 -4.35
CA LEU A 42 9.77 -6.12 -5.05
C LEU A 42 10.07 -4.81 -4.34
N VAL A 43 10.30 -4.87 -3.02
CA VAL A 43 10.42 -3.69 -2.18
C VAL A 43 11.85 -3.17 -2.13
N ASP A 44 12.86 -4.02 -2.34
CA ASP A 44 14.29 -3.69 -2.29
C ASP A 44 14.66 -2.45 -3.12
N SER A 45 14.12 -2.33 -4.34
CA SER A 45 14.34 -1.18 -5.23
C SER A 45 13.86 0.13 -4.59
N THR A 46 12.75 0.09 -3.87
CA THR A 46 12.11 1.24 -3.21
C THR A 46 12.82 1.58 -1.92
N THR A 47 13.20 0.57 -1.12
CA THR A 47 14.05 0.74 0.06
C THR A 47 15.38 1.38 -0.30
N SER A 48 16.03 0.92 -1.38
CA SER A 48 17.29 1.48 -1.86
C SER A 48 17.16 2.95 -2.23
N LEU A 49 16.10 3.30 -2.97
CA LEU A 49 15.82 4.68 -3.35
C LEU A 49 15.53 5.55 -2.12
N PHE A 50 14.77 5.03 -1.17
CA PHE A 50 14.46 5.74 0.07
C PHE A 50 15.73 6.05 0.86
N MET A 51 16.60 5.06 1.05
CA MET A 51 17.89 5.24 1.73
C MET A 51 18.76 6.28 1.01
N SER A 52 18.86 6.21 -0.31
CA SER A 52 19.59 7.21 -1.10
C SER A 52 19.06 8.63 -0.88
N LYS A 53 17.74 8.81 -0.77
CA LYS A 53 17.15 10.13 -0.47
C LYS A 53 17.45 10.59 0.95
N LEU A 54 17.48 9.69 1.93
CA LEU A 54 17.89 10.02 3.30
C LEU A 54 19.36 10.40 3.38
N ASP A 55 20.23 9.74 2.60
CA ASP A 55 21.66 10.09 2.52
C ASP A 55 21.89 11.48 1.92
N ASP A 56 21.08 11.88 0.92
CA ASP A 56 21.09 13.23 0.35
C ASP A 56 20.76 14.28 1.42
N PHE A 57 19.76 14.02 2.28
CA PHE A 57 19.42 14.91 3.40
C PHE A 57 20.52 14.94 4.47
N ALA A 58 21.12 13.80 4.77
CA ALA A 58 22.22 13.72 5.72
C ALA A 58 23.45 14.51 5.25
N THR A 59 23.74 14.49 3.95
CA THR A 59 24.86 15.20 3.33
C THR A 59 24.61 16.71 3.22
N SER A 60 23.41 17.11 2.82
CA SER A 60 23.03 18.53 2.70
C SER A 60 22.83 19.22 4.05
N GLY A 61 22.35 18.48 5.06
CA GLY A 61 21.96 19.03 6.35
C GLY A 61 20.58 19.71 6.33
N ASP A 62 19.82 19.56 5.24
CA ASP A 62 18.50 20.17 5.10
C ASP A 62 17.47 19.47 6.01
N SER A 63 16.63 20.28 6.65
CA SER A 63 15.50 19.76 7.43
C SER A 63 14.37 19.28 6.52
N PHE A 64 13.78 18.13 6.83
CA PHE A 64 12.65 17.58 6.08
C PHE A 64 11.60 16.96 7.01
N ASP A 65 10.36 16.84 6.52
CA ASP A 65 9.30 16.14 7.24
C ASP A 65 9.41 14.62 7.02
N PHE A 66 10.06 13.93 7.95
CA PHE A 66 10.24 12.48 7.87
C PHE A 66 8.90 11.73 7.80
N GLY A 67 7.84 12.26 8.41
CA GLY A 67 6.52 11.66 8.32
C GLY A 67 5.97 11.67 6.90
N VAL A 68 6.12 12.78 6.16
CA VAL A 68 5.73 12.84 4.75
C VAL A 68 6.53 11.84 3.91
N TRP A 69 7.82 11.73 4.14
CA TRP A 69 8.70 10.77 3.45
C TRP A 69 8.36 9.30 3.73
N LEU A 70 8.01 8.94 4.98
CA LEU A 70 7.51 7.60 5.32
C LEU A 70 6.19 7.26 4.62
N GLN A 71 5.33 8.25 4.42
CA GLN A 71 4.07 8.06 3.69
C GLN A 71 4.32 7.87 2.20
N MET A 72 5.21 8.67 1.60
CA MET A 72 5.65 8.51 0.21
C MET A 72 6.27 7.13 -0.02
N TYR A 73 7.12 6.67 0.90
CA TYR A 73 7.67 5.32 0.90
C TYR A 73 6.55 4.27 0.89
N ALA A 74 5.57 4.36 1.79
CA ALA A 74 4.45 3.41 1.84
C ALA A 74 3.63 3.36 0.53
N PHE A 75 3.46 4.48 -0.17
CA PHE A 75 2.81 4.52 -1.49
C PHE A 75 3.63 3.81 -2.58
N ASP A 76 4.94 4.01 -2.62
CA ASP A 76 5.78 3.35 -3.62
C ASP A 76 5.94 1.85 -3.33
N VAL A 77 6.04 1.45 -2.05
CA VAL A 77 6.06 0.04 -1.64
C VAL A 77 4.80 -0.70 -2.11
N ILE A 78 3.61 -0.13 -1.86
CA ILE A 78 2.37 -0.78 -2.33
C ILE A 78 2.27 -0.75 -3.86
N GLY A 79 2.83 0.26 -4.53
CA GLY A 79 2.97 0.30 -5.99
C GLY A 79 3.78 -0.88 -6.52
N GLU A 80 4.96 -1.14 -5.94
CA GLU A 80 5.80 -2.27 -6.29
C GLU A 80 5.09 -3.62 -6.05
N ILE A 81 4.48 -3.80 -4.88
CA ILE A 81 3.77 -5.05 -4.55
C ILE A 81 2.62 -5.32 -5.53
N LEU A 82 1.89 -4.27 -5.92
CA LEU A 82 0.71 -4.43 -6.77
C LEU A 82 1.06 -4.56 -8.25
N PHE A 83 2.03 -3.76 -8.72
CA PHE A 83 2.26 -3.53 -10.14
C PHE A 83 3.68 -3.86 -10.62
N SER A 84 4.59 -4.25 -9.72
CA SER A 84 6.05 -4.29 -9.94
C SER A 84 6.59 -2.95 -10.45
N GLN A 85 5.99 -1.85 -10.00
CA GLN A 85 6.38 -0.51 -10.38
C GLN A 85 5.97 0.52 -9.33
N ARG A 86 6.93 1.36 -8.93
CA ARG A 86 6.68 2.54 -8.08
C ARG A 86 5.67 3.50 -8.70
N LEU A 87 4.94 4.21 -7.84
CA LEU A 87 4.03 5.27 -8.25
C LEU A 87 4.78 6.59 -8.53
N GLY A 88 5.99 6.74 -7.99
CA GLY A 88 6.91 7.86 -8.24
C GLY A 88 6.93 8.91 -7.13
N PHE A 89 6.46 8.57 -5.93
CA PHE A 89 6.42 9.51 -4.81
C PHE A 89 7.82 9.87 -4.32
N LEU A 90 8.69 8.88 -4.14
CA LEU A 90 10.08 9.10 -3.73
C LEU A 90 10.93 9.75 -4.83
N ASP A 91 10.64 9.44 -6.09
CA ASP A 91 11.34 10.03 -7.24
C ASP A 91 11.07 11.54 -7.34
N SER A 92 9.81 11.95 -7.18
CA SER A 92 9.39 13.35 -7.27
C SER A 92 9.53 14.13 -5.95
N GLY A 93 9.50 13.45 -4.81
CA GLY A 93 9.41 14.08 -3.49
C GLY A 93 8.10 14.86 -3.26
N THR A 94 7.06 14.58 -4.04
CA THR A 94 5.79 15.32 -4.03
C THR A 94 4.58 14.38 -4.09
N ASP A 95 3.39 14.92 -3.85
CA ASP A 95 2.13 14.18 -4.02
C ASP A 95 1.84 13.94 -5.51
N VAL A 96 2.21 12.74 -5.99
CA VAL A 96 2.04 12.35 -7.39
C VAL A 96 0.56 12.41 -7.77
N GLN A 97 0.23 13.29 -8.72
CA GLN A 97 -1.12 13.47 -9.25
C GLN A 97 -2.19 13.79 -8.18
N GLY A 98 -1.79 14.27 -7.00
CA GLY A 98 -2.71 14.59 -5.91
C GLY A 98 -3.36 13.37 -5.23
N ILE A 99 -2.79 12.18 -5.38
CA ILE A 99 -3.34 10.93 -4.83
C ILE A 99 -3.45 10.98 -3.30
N MET A 100 -2.43 11.48 -2.59
CA MET A 100 -2.46 11.57 -1.12
C MET A 100 -3.55 12.54 -0.66
N GLY A 101 -3.63 13.70 -1.31
CA GLY A 101 -4.65 14.71 -1.02
C GLY A 101 -6.08 14.21 -1.27
N ASP A 102 -6.29 13.48 -2.37
CA ASP A 102 -7.59 12.90 -2.70
C ASP A 102 -8.01 11.82 -1.69
N ILE A 103 -7.10 10.91 -1.31
CA ILE A 103 -7.36 9.88 -0.29
C ILE A 103 -7.76 10.55 1.04
N ARG A 104 -7.03 11.57 1.49
CA ARG A 104 -7.36 12.31 2.73
C ARG A 104 -8.73 12.97 2.66
N THR A 105 -9.06 13.55 1.51
CA THR A 105 -10.36 14.20 1.28
C THR A 105 -11.49 13.17 1.35
N LYS A 106 -11.30 12.00 0.73
CA LYS A 106 -12.27 10.90 0.76
C LYS A 106 -12.45 10.30 2.14
N ILE A 107 -11.39 10.14 2.93
CA ILE A 107 -11.47 9.67 4.31
C ILE A 107 -12.24 10.69 5.17
N SER A 108 -11.93 11.99 5.03
CA SER A 108 -12.62 13.06 5.76
C SER A 108 -14.11 13.13 5.39
N TYR A 109 -14.41 12.97 4.10
CA TYR A 109 -15.78 12.85 3.60
C TYR A 109 -16.49 11.63 4.20
N ALA A 110 -15.87 10.45 4.18
CA ALA A 110 -16.44 9.22 4.75
C ALA A 110 -16.71 9.36 6.25
N ALA A 111 -15.82 10.02 6.99
CA ALA A 111 -16.01 10.31 8.42
C ALA A 111 -17.25 11.20 8.64
N CYS A 112 -17.43 12.26 7.85
CA CYS A 112 -18.59 13.15 7.95
C CYS A 112 -19.89 12.45 7.55
N VAL A 113 -19.87 11.72 6.44
CA VAL A 113 -21.05 11.04 5.90
C VAL A 113 -21.47 9.84 6.73
N GLY A 114 -20.53 9.17 7.39
CA GLY A 114 -20.84 8.14 8.38
C GLY A 114 -21.72 8.65 9.52
N GLN A 115 -21.57 9.93 9.90
CA GLN A 115 -22.40 10.58 10.91
C GLN A 115 -23.74 11.11 10.34
N VAL A 116 -23.78 11.45 9.04
CA VAL A 116 -24.97 12.00 8.38
C VAL A 116 -25.26 11.27 7.05
N PRO A 117 -25.89 10.07 7.10
CA PRO A 117 -26.07 9.21 5.92
C PRO A 117 -26.93 9.82 4.81
N PHE A 118 -27.72 10.87 5.09
CA PHE A 118 -28.52 11.55 4.07
C PHE A 118 -27.66 12.33 3.08
N ILE A 119 -26.50 12.84 3.49
CA ILE A 119 -25.56 13.56 2.62
C ILE A 119 -25.01 12.63 1.53
N ASP A 120 -24.79 11.35 1.86
CA ASP A 120 -24.37 10.31 0.91
C ASP A 120 -25.32 10.16 -0.29
N LYS A 121 -26.64 10.27 -0.03
CA LYS A 121 -27.68 10.12 -1.05
C LYS A 121 -27.64 11.22 -2.11
N VAL A 122 -27.16 12.41 -1.75
CA VAL A 122 -27.09 13.58 -2.63
C VAL A 122 -25.77 13.62 -3.42
N LEU A 123 -24.69 13.10 -2.82
CA LEU A 123 -23.33 13.14 -3.38
C LEU A 123 -22.91 11.79 -3.99
N THR A 124 -22.26 10.92 -3.21
CA THR A 124 -21.61 9.70 -3.73
C THR A 124 -22.55 8.61 -4.22
N LYS A 125 -23.84 8.66 -3.87
CA LYS A 125 -24.87 7.76 -4.43
C LYS A 125 -25.65 8.37 -5.60
N ASN A 126 -25.38 9.62 -5.96
CA ASN A 126 -26.03 10.28 -7.08
C ASN A 126 -25.26 10.02 -8.39
N SER A 127 -25.88 9.31 -9.34
CA SER A 127 -25.26 8.98 -10.63
C SER A 127 -24.84 10.23 -11.42
N LEU A 128 -25.54 11.37 -11.25
CA LEU A 128 -25.18 12.62 -11.92
C LEU A 128 -23.88 13.21 -11.37
N PHE A 129 -23.69 13.13 -10.04
CA PHE A 129 -22.46 13.54 -9.38
C PHE A 129 -21.29 12.62 -9.77
N LEU A 130 -21.51 11.30 -9.79
CA LEU A 130 -20.48 10.32 -10.19
C LEU A 130 -20.03 10.45 -11.65
N LYS A 131 -20.81 11.11 -12.52
CA LYS A 131 -20.43 11.43 -13.91
C LYS A 131 -19.56 12.69 -14.02
N ILE A 132 -19.58 13.56 -13.01
CA ILE A 132 -18.84 14.82 -12.97
C ILE A 132 -17.50 14.66 -12.23
N VAL A 133 -17.43 13.70 -11.30
CA VAL A 133 -16.20 13.41 -10.55
C VAL A 133 -15.15 12.76 -11.47
N PRO A 134 -13.92 13.30 -11.53
CA PRO A 134 -12.86 12.74 -12.34
C PRO A 134 -12.48 11.34 -11.86
N THR A 135 -12.06 10.48 -12.80
CA THR A 135 -11.51 9.17 -12.49
C THR A 135 -10.25 9.32 -11.63
N HIS A 136 -10.18 8.55 -10.55
CA HIS A 136 -9.05 8.62 -9.63
C HIS A 136 -7.74 8.21 -10.34
N PRO A 137 -6.60 8.90 -10.12
CA PRO A 137 -5.33 8.57 -10.77
C PRO A 137 -4.89 7.10 -10.65
N ILE A 138 -5.13 6.46 -9.48
CA ILE A 138 -4.84 5.03 -9.28
C ILE A 138 -5.62 4.13 -10.25
N VAL A 139 -6.86 4.50 -10.60
CA VAL A 139 -7.67 3.75 -11.56
C VAL A 139 -7.03 3.83 -12.94
N THR A 140 -6.65 5.03 -13.37
CA THR A 140 -5.93 5.24 -14.64
C THR A 140 -4.62 4.46 -14.66
N PHE A 141 -3.82 4.57 -13.61
CA PHE A 141 -2.57 3.82 -13.46
C PHE A 141 -2.78 2.30 -13.56
N THR A 142 -3.82 1.78 -12.89
CA THR A 142 -4.16 0.35 -12.94
C THR A 142 -4.56 -0.07 -14.36
N LEU A 143 -5.40 0.71 -15.03
CA LEU A 143 -5.83 0.43 -16.40
C LEU A 143 -4.66 0.46 -17.39
N ASP A 144 -3.73 1.40 -17.24
CA ASP A 144 -2.55 1.49 -18.09
C ASP A 144 -1.62 0.29 -17.87
N ARG A 145 -1.41 -0.12 -16.61
CA ARG A 145 -0.69 -1.36 -16.28
C ARG A 145 -1.36 -2.61 -16.85
N MET A 146 -2.69 -2.69 -16.83
CA MET A 146 -3.43 -3.80 -17.44
C MET A 146 -3.23 -3.83 -18.96
N LYS A 147 -3.34 -2.69 -19.65
CA LYS A 147 -3.12 -2.59 -21.10
C LYS A 147 -1.71 -2.98 -21.50
N GLU A 148 -0.71 -2.52 -20.77
CA GLU A 148 0.69 -2.88 -21.03
C GLU A 148 0.93 -4.39 -20.92
N ARG A 149 0.31 -5.03 -19.92
CA ARG A 149 0.40 -6.49 -19.75
C ARG A 149 -0.32 -7.26 -20.86
N ALA A 150 -1.46 -6.75 -21.33
CA ALA A 150 -2.16 -7.34 -22.47
C ALA A 150 -1.38 -7.20 -23.79
N ALA A 151 -0.58 -6.14 -23.93
CA ALA A 151 0.24 -5.89 -25.12
C ALA A 151 1.54 -6.72 -25.16
N MET A 152 2.01 -7.22 -24.02
CA MET A 152 3.23 -8.05 -23.95
C MET A 152 2.92 -9.50 -24.36
N LYS A 153 3.64 -10.00 -25.38
CA LYS A 153 3.46 -11.34 -25.96
C LYS A 153 4.08 -12.49 -25.14
N ASP A 154 4.88 -12.18 -24.12
CA ASP A 154 5.56 -13.17 -23.29
C ASP A 154 4.84 -13.32 -21.93
N HIS A 155 4.14 -14.44 -21.77
CA HIS A 155 3.39 -14.79 -20.57
C HIS A 155 4.16 -15.73 -19.62
N GLY A 156 5.46 -15.49 -19.42
CA GLY A 156 6.04 -15.80 -18.11
C GLY A 156 7.19 -16.79 -18.06
N ALA A 157 8.39 -16.34 -18.43
CA ALA A 157 9.62 -16.92 -17.90
C ALA A 157 10.52 -15.82 -17.35
N GLY A 158 10.26 -15.39 -16.09
CA GLY A 158 11.17 -14.49 -15.35
C GLY A 158 10.56 -13.20 -14.79
N ARG A 159 9.27 -12.94 -14.98
CA ARG A 159 8.62 -11.74 -14.41
C ARG A 159 8.35 -11.94 -12.92
N LYS A 160 8.72 -10.96 -12.09
CA LYS A 160 8.36 -10.94 -10.67
C LYS A 160 6.82 -11.00 -10.53
N ARG A 161 6.32 -11.94 -9.72
CA ARG A 161 4.89 -12.30 -9.66
C ARG A 161 4.14 -11.42 -8.67
N ASP A 162 3.79 -10.22 -9.11
CA ASP A 162 3.02 -9.23 -8.33
C ASP A 162 1.51 -9.55 -8.18
N PHE A 163 0.82 -8.73 -7.39
CA PHE A 163 -0.61 -8.89 -7.12
C PHE A 163 -1.49 -8.76 -8.38
N LEU A 164 -1.18 -7.84 -9.29
CA LEU A 164 -1.96 -7.67 -10.53
C LEU A 164 -1.86 -8.92 -11.42
N THR A 165 -0.71 -9.60 -11.45
CA THR A 165 -0.56 -10.87 -12.17
C THR A 165 -1.50 -11.92 -11.59
N ARG A 166 -1.57 -12.00 -10.26
CA ARG A 166 -2.48 -12.92 -9.56
C ARG A 166 -3.96 -12.59 -9.81
N CYS A 167 -4.30 -11.31 -9.95
CA CYS A 167 -5.65 -10.88 -10.34
C CYS A 167 -6.02 -11.33 -11.76
N LEU A 168 -5.10 -11.20 -12.71
CA LEU A 168 -5.30 -11.65 -14.10
C LEU A 168 -5.41 -13.18 -14.19
N GLU A 169 -4.60 -13.92 -13.42
CA GLU A 169 -4.75 -15.37 -13.28
C GLU A 169 -6.11 -15.77 -12.67
N ALA A 170 -6.59 -15.02 -11.68
CA ALA A 170 -7.90 -15.23 -11.06
C ALA A 170 -9.05 -14.92 -12.03
N GLN A 171 -8.91 -13.89 -12.87
CA GLN A 171 -9.83 -13.58 -13.97
C GLN A 171 -9.94 -14.74 -14.95
N GLY A 172 -8.82 -15.37 -15.34
CA GLY A 172 -8.86 -16.56 -16.20
C GLY A 172 -9.63 -17.74 -15.60
N LYS A 173 -9.66 -17.87 -14.27
CA LYS A 173 -10.37 -18.95 -13.54
C LYS A 173 -11.82 -18.61 -13.19
N TYR A 174 -12.10 -17.35 -12.92
CA TYR A 174 -13.40 -16.84 -12.44
C TYR A 174 -13.82 -15.60 -13.23
N PRO A 175 -14.01 -15.69 -14.56
CA PRO A 175 -14.22 -14.52 -15.42
C PRO A 175 -15.50 -13.75 -15.11
N ASP A 176 -16.55 -14.43 -14.63
CA ASP A 176 -17.82 -13.81 -14.27
C ASP A 176 -17.75 -12.98 -12.98
N ILE A 177 -16.77 -13.28 -12.11
CA ILE A 177 -16.57 -12.62 -10.81
C ILE A 177 -15.46 -11.57 -10.90
N VAL A 178 -14.29 -11.97 -11.42
CA VAL A 178 -13.10 -11.14 -11.50
C VAL A 178 -13.06 -10.44 -12.86
N THR A 179 -13.99 -9.51 -13.04
CA THR A 179 -14.03 -8.64 -14.23
C THR A 179 -12.88 -7.62 -14.20
N ASP A 180 -12.58 -6.98 -15.34
CA ASP A 180 -11.58 -5.88 -15.40
C ASP A 180 -11.87 -4.78 -14.38
N ARG A 181 -13.16 -4.48 -14.21
CA ARG A 181 -13.63 -3.54 -13.21
C ARG A 181 -13.29 -4.00 -11.79
N MET A 182 -13.42 -5.29 -11.52
CA MET A 182 -13.08 -5.86 -10.21
C MET A 182 -11.57 -5.81 -9.96
N ILE A 183 -10.75 -6.04 -10.98
CA ILE A 183 -9.28 -5.88 -10.89
C ILE A 183 -8.93 -4.43 -10.52
N VAL A 184 -9.54 -3.45 -11.18
CA VAL A 184 -9.37 -2.03 -10.85
C VAL A 184 -9.75 -1.75 -9.39
N LEU A 185 -10.85 -2.33 -8.90
CA LEU A 185 -11.29 -2.16 -7.52
C LEU A 185 -10.33 -2.81 -6.52
N TYR A 186 -9.88 -4.05 -6.75
CA TYR A 186 -8.93 -4.72 -5.86
C TYR A 186 -7.63 -3.94 -5.70
N ASN A 187 -7.07 -3.48 -6.82
CA ASN A 187 -5.81 -2.73 -6.78
C ASN A 187 -6.03 -1.33 -6.18
N GLY A 188 -7.12 -0.65 -6.53
CA GLY A 188 -7.47 0.65 -5.94
C GLY A 188 -7.68 0.59 -4.43
N ASP A 189 -8.39 -0.43 -3.95
CA ASP A 189 -8.62 -0.68 -2.54
C ASP A 189 -7.31 -0.99 -1.81
N ASN A 190 -6.44 -1.83 -2.38
CA ASN A 190 -5.14 -2.16 -1.79
C ASN A 190 -4.20 -0.95 -1.72
N VAL A 191 -4.14 -0.09 -2.75
CA VAL A 191 -3.32 1.13 -2.68
C VAL A 191 -3.83 2.03 -1.55
N ALA A 192 -5.13 2.29 -1.48
CA ALA A 192 -5.70 3.18 -0.46
C ALA A 192 -5.48 2.63 0.96
N ALA A 193 -5.86 1.38 1.20
CA ALA A 193 -5.75 0.78 2.54
C ALA A 193 -4.30 0.50 2.93
N GLY A 194 -3.48 0.00 2.01
CA GLY A 194 -2.10 -0.41 2.27
C GLY A 194 -1.17 0.78 2.50
N SER A 195 -1.28 1.85 1.71
CA SER A 195 -0.39 3.01 1.84
C SER A 195 -0.65 3.83 3.11
N ASP A 196 -1.91 4.18 3.39
CA ASP A 196 -2.26 5.06 4.52
C ASP A 196 -1.96 4.38 5.87
N THR A 197 -2.42 3.14 6.04
CA THR A 197 -2.19 2.39 7.30
C THR A 197 -0.72 2.10 7.55
N THR A 198 0.04 1.71 6.52
CA THR A 198 1.48 1.45 6.66
C THR A 198 2.26 2.73 6.93
N GLY A 199 1.96 3.82 6.23
CA GLY A 199 2.61 5.12 6.45
C GLY A 199 2.37 5.64 7.86
N ILE A 200 1.14 5.52 8.36
CA ILE A 200 0.79 5.86 9.74
C ILE A 200 1.50 4.97 10.77
N ALA A 201 1.55 3.65 10.53
CA ALA A 201 2.27 2.71 11.39
C ALA A 201 3.76 3.05 11.50
N LEU A 202 4.43 3.29 10.37
CA LEU A 202 5.84 3.68 10.32
C LEU A 202 6.07 4.99 11.08
N ARG A 203 5.21 6.00 10.85
CA ARG A 203 5.26 7.28 11.58
C ARG A 203 5.17 7.06 13.09
N ALA A 204 4.23 6.23 13.56
CA ALA A 204 4.06 5.94 14.97
C ALA A 204 5.30 5.26 15.57
N ILE A 205 5.84 4.25 14.88
CA ILE A 205 7.05 3.52 15.29
C ILE A 205 8.22 4.50 15.48
N PHE A 206 8.55 5.27 14.45
CA PHE A 206 9.65 6.22 14.54
C PHE A 206 9.39 7.35 15.53
N TYR A 207 8.17 7.88 15.62
CA TYR A 207 7.81 8.91 16.59
C TYR A 207 8.09 8.46 18.03
N TYR A 208 7.65 7.25 18.42
CA TYR A 208 7.86 6.76 19.78
C TYR A 208 9.31 6.40 20.08
N LEU A 209 10.04 5.85 19.11
CA LEU A 209 11.47 5.56 19.23
C LEU A 209 12.28 6.86 19.41
N LEU A 210 12.06 7.86 18.56
CA LEU A 210 12.76 9.15 18.64
C LEU A 210 12.44 9.93 19.92
N LYS A 211 11.24 9.73 20.49
CA LYS A 211 10.86 10.31 21.79
C LYS A 211 11.43 9.55 22.99
N THR A 212 11.94 8.34 22.80
CA THR A 212 12.43 7.48 23.88
C THR A 212 13.84 6.97 23.56
N PRO A 213 14.88 7.81 23.75
CA PRO A 213 16.26 7.51 23.32
C PRO A 213 16.79 6.16 23.82
N SER A 214 16.48 5.78 25.06
CA SER A 214 16.90 4.47 25.62
C SER A 214 16.29 3.27 24.88
N CYS A 215 15.07 3.41 24.35
CA CYS A 215 14.47 2.37 23.49
C CYS A 215 15.09 2.37 22.09
N MET A 216 15.40 3.55 21.55
CA MET A 216 16.08 3.67 20.26
C MET A 216 17.47 3.04 20.31
N GLU A 217 18.28 3.36 21.31
CA GLU A 217 19.60 2.79 21.53
C GLU A 217 19.53 1.26 21.61
N LYS A 218 18.60 0.73 22.41
CA LYS A 218 18.47 -0.72 22.59
C LYS A 218 18.03 -1.47 21.32
N VAL A 219 17.17 -0.88 20.48
CA VAL A 219 16.78 -1.53 19.21
C VAL A 219 17.90 -1.46 18.18
N VAL A 220 18.68 -0.38 18.16
CA VAL A 220 19.87 -0.26 17.32
C VAL A 220 20.94 -1.27 17.77
N GLU A 221 21.19 -1.41 19.07
CA GLU A 221 22.11 -2.41 19.61
C GLU A 221 21.71 -3.85 19.23
N GLU A 222 20.42 -4.19 19.28
CA GLU A 222 19.92 -5.50 18.84
C GLU A 222 20.17 -5.73 17.34
N LEU A 223 19.93 -4.71 16.51
CA LEU A 223 20.16 -4.77 15.06
C LEU A 223 21.65 -4.90 14.73
N ASP A 224 22.50 -4.07 15.33
CA ASP A 224 23.95 -4.07 15.13
C ASP A 224 24.58 -5.41 15.55
N GLN A 225 24.07 -6.02 16.63
CA GLN A 225 24.56 -7.32 17.08
C GLN A 225 24.17 -8.43 16.11
N ALA A 226 22.92 -8.44 15.64
CA ALA A 226 22.46 -9.41 14.65
C ALA A 226 23.22 -9.30 13.31
N ASP A 227 23.52 -8.08 12.88
CA ASP A 227 24.34 -7.82 11.69
C ASP A 227 25.79 -8.34 11.84
N LYS A 228 26.45 -8.03 12.97
CA LYS A 228 27.80 -8.54 13.29
C LYS A 228 27.89 -10.07 13.34
N GLU A 229 26.81 -10.71 13.76
CA GLU A 229 26.71 -12.17 13.78
C GLU A 229 26.38 -12.80 12.40
N GLY A 230 26.22 -11.98 11.36
CA GLY A 230 25.90 -12.42 10.01
C GLY A 230 24.47 -12.97 9.89
N GLN A 231 23.55 -12.50 10.74
CA GLN A 231 22.16 -12.96 10.77
C GLN A 231 21.22 -12.12 9.89
N LEU A 232 21.70 -10.97 9.37
CA LEU A 232 20.92 -10.05 8.55
C LEU A 232 21.50 -9.99 7.13
N SER A 233 20.61 -9.98 6.15
CA SER A 233 20.93 -9.71 4.75
C SER A 233 20.93 -8.19 4.48
N ASP A 234 21.57 -7.75 3.39
CA ASP A 234 21.58 -6.33 2.96
C ASP A 234 20.16 -5.72 2.94
N PHE A 235 19.19 -6.47 2.41
CA PHE A 235 17.76 -6.21 2.59
C PHE A 235 17.20 -7.24 3.57
N VAL A 236 16.86 -6.77 4.77
CA VAL A 236 16.36 -7.62 5.85
C VAL A 236 15.04 -8.28 5.47
N THR A 237 15.01 -9.60 5.49
CA THR A 237 13.82 -10.40 5.21
C THR A 237 12.88 -10.44 6.42
N TRP A 238 11.61 -10.80 6.19
CA TRP A 238 10.63 -11.04 7.25
C TRP A 238 11.08 -12.15 8.21
N ARG A 239 11.78 -13.18 7.69
CA ARG A 239 12.28 -14.28 8.52
C ARG A 239 13.39 -13.86 9.46
N GLU A 240 14.26 -12.95 9.01
CA GLU A 240 15.34 -12.40 9.82
C GLU A 240 14.78 -11.42 10.86
N SER A 241 13.97 -10.45 10.43
CA SER A 241 13.37 -9.45 11.33
C SER A 241 12.44 -10.03 12.41
N ASN A 242 11.82 -11.19 12.16
CA ASN A 242 11.04 -11.89 13.19
C ASN A 242 11.86 -12.50 14.32
N LYS A 243 13.17 -12.70 14.12
CA LYS A 243 14.07 -13.24 15.15
C LYS A 243 14.56 -12.17 16.12
N LEU A 244 14.22 -10.90 15.89
CA LEU A 244 14.64 -9.74 16.69
C LEU A 244 13.55 -9.38 17.72
N PRO A 245 13.59 -9.95 18.94
CA PRO A 245 12.48 -9.82 19.89
C PRO A 245 12.22 -8.39 20.35
N TYR A 246 13.24 -7.55 20.49
CA TYR A 246 13.07 -6.18 20.94
C TYR A 246 12.49 -5.29 19.84
N LEU A 247 12.95 -5.42 18.59
CA LEU A 247 12.33 -4.79 17.43
C LEU A 247 10.85 -5.15 17.33
N GLN A 248 10.50 -6.43 17.46
CA GLN A 248 9.11 -6.89 17.45
C GLN A 248 8.29 -6.29 18.60
N ALA A 249 8.88 -6.13 19.78
CA ALA A 249 8.23 -5.46 20.91
C ALA A 249 7.99 -3.97 20.64
N CYS A 250 8.96 -3.25 20.07
CA CYS A 250 8.82 -1.85 19.68
C CYS A 250 7.71 -1.64 18.65
N ILE A 251 7.65 -2.47 17.60
CA ILE A 251 6.61 -2.41 16.58
C ILE A 251 5.23 -2.63 17.22
N LYS A 252 5.07 -3.69 18.02
CA LYS A 252 3.80 -4.02 18.68
C LYS A 252 3.36 -2.91 19.64
N GLU A 253 4.27 -2.37 20.43
CA GLU A 253 3.95 -1.32 21.41
C GLU A 253 3.60 0.01 20.72
N ALA A 254 4.31 0.38 19.65
CA ALA A 254 3.98 1.56 18.86
C ALA A 254 2.57 1.46 18.26
N LEU A 255 2.23 0.30 17.68
CA LEU A 255 0.89 0.05 17.14
C LEU A 255 -0.18 0.05 18.25
N ARG A 256 0.11 -0.52 19.42
CA ARG A 256 -0.81 -0.51 20.57
C ARG A 256 -1.08 0.92 21.03
N LYS A 257 -0.04 1.74 21.20
CA LYS A 257 -0.17 3.14 21.66
C LYS A 257 -0.80 4.05 20.62
N PHE A 258 -0.64 3.75 19.33
CA PHE A 258 -1.30 4.51 18.27
C PHE A 258 -2.79 4.14 18.12
N SER A 259 -3.15 2.90 18.43
CA SER A 259 -4.54 2.42 18.35
C SER A 259 -5.44 2.93 19.49
N HIS A 260 -4.88 3.65 20.46
CA HIS A 260 -5.56 4.26 21.60
C HIS A 260 -5.48 5.78 21.53
#